data_AF-A0A2N0WGJ2-F1
#
_entry.id   AF-A0A2N0WGJ2-F1
#
_cell.length_a   1.000
_cell.length_b   1.000
_cell.length_c   1.000
_cell.angle_alpha   90.00
_cell.angle_beta   90.00
_cell.angle_gamma   90.00
#
_symmetry.space_group_name_H-M   'P 1'
#
loop_
_entity.id
_entity.type
_entity.pdbx_description
1 polymer ?
#
loop_
_entity_poly.entity_id
_entity_poly.type
_entity_poly.pdbx_seq_one_letter_code
_entity_poly.pdbx_strand_id
1 'polypeptide(L)'
;MKRTLKYVFASIVLLHSSHCFADKKISTEEKAVYGDIGALLFGQSKDTQVTSTPDGVYIESLFCRKQTPPFTTLLKGRLAIKQDQALISLFQNMFCAPADADSQVSLSAFSNQIQDSLPFSLASYMGMQELGHWSLEDATVLSNTPAKQVEVNMFGLNPRQVSSSVVFWQVVSPTHVRVWFGMFKMAPSDAIIYEFKFKDQHWKLTHLWMSTRL
;
A
#
# COMPACT_ATOMS: atom_id res chain seq x y z
N MET A 1 -44.23 -46.00 -37.26
CA MET A 1 -43.99 -44.71 -36.57
C MET A 1 -42.61 -44.76 -35.92
N LYS A 2 -41.77 -43.76 -36.21
CA LYS A 2 -40.41 -43.57 -35.67
C LYS A 2 -40.44 -42.82 -34.33
N ARG A 3 -39.34 -42.92 -33.57
CA ARG A 3 -38.88 -42.12 -32.40
C ARG A 3 -39.48 -42.57 -31.06
N THR A 4 -38.75 -42.69 -29.94
CA THR A 4 -37.40 -42.24 -29.56
C THR A 4 -37.05 -42.97 -28.25
N LEU A 5 -35.97 -43.75 -28.21
CA LEU A 5 -35.36 -44.18 -26.95
C LEU A 5 -33.90 -43.71 -26.99
N LYS A 6 -33.60 -42.62 -26.29
CA LYS A 6 -32.24 -42.09 -26.19
C LYS A 6 -32.03 -41.45 -24.82
N TYR A 7 -31.08 -42.05 -24.10
CA TYR A 7 -30.28 -41.48 -23.03
C TYR A 7 -30.96 -41.18 -21.68
N VAL A 8 -30.97 -42.18 -20.81
CA VAL A 8 -30.82 -41.99 -19.37
C VAL A 8 -29.74 -42.96 -18.90
N PHE A 9 -28.47 -42.59 -19.04
CA PHE A 9 -27.32 -43.19 -18.31
C PHE A 9 -26.07 -42.38 -18.64
N ALA A 10 -26.03 -41.11 -18.22
CA ALA A 10 -24.82 -40.29 -18.29
C ALA A 10 -24.77 -39.22 -17.16
N SER A 11 -25.39 -39.49 -16.01
CA SER A 11 -25.51 -38.47 -14.95
C SER A 11 -24.88 -38.85 -13.61
N ILE A 12 -24.09 -39.95 -13.53
CA ILE A 12 -23.45 -40.35 -12.26
C ILE A 12 -21.91 -40.29 -12.31
N VAL A 13 -21.30 -39.92 -13.45
CA VAL A 13 -19.81 -39.86 -13.55
C VAL A 13 -19.24 -38.44 -13.41
N LEU A 14 -20.08 -37.41 -13.19
CA LEU A 14 -19.60 -36.02 -13.01
C LEU A 14 -19.61 -35.53 -11.55
N LEU A 15 -19.97 -36.37 -10.58
CA LEU A 15 -19.99 -35.99 -9.15
C LEU A 15 -18.73 -36.39 -8.37
N HIS A 16 -17.72 -36.97 -9.02
CA HIS A 16 -16.43 -37.28 -8.36
C HIS A 16 -15.28 -36.34 -8.75
N SER A 17 -15.43 -35.49 -9.77
CA SER A 17 -14.41 -34.49 -10.13
C SER A 17 -14.56 -33.16 -9.38
N SER A 18 -15.72 -32.92 -8.75
CA SER A 18 -15.98 -31.72 -7.94
C SER A 18 -15.38 -31.79 -6.52
N HIS A 19 -14.87 -32.94 -6.07
CA HIS A 19 -14.18 -33.05 -4.77
C HIS A 19 -12.67 -32.85 -4.85
N CYS A 20 -12.07 -32.76 -6.04
CA CYS A 20 -10.61 -32.58 -6.15
C CYS A 20 -10.17 -31.11 -6.11
N PHE A 21 -11.09 -30.14 -6.19
CA PHE A 21 -10.79 -28.70 -6.07
C PHE A 21 -11.10 -28.11 -4.69
N ALA A 22 -11.87 -28.80 -3.84
CA ALA A 22 -12.28 -28.30 -2.53
C ALA A 22 -11.27 -28.61 -1.40
N ASP A 23 -10.25 -29.44 -1.66
CA ASP A 23 -9.30 -29.91 -0.65
C ASP A 23 -7.93 -29.20 -0.67
N LYS A 24 -7.75 -28.17 -1.51
CA LYS A 24 -6.65 -27.23 -1.27
C LYS A 24 -7.00 -26.43 -0.04
N LYS A 25 -6.45 -26.81 1.12
CA LYS A 25 -6.41 -25.97 2.32
C LYS A 25 -5.90 -24.60 1.88
N ILE A 26 -6.82 -23.64 1.78
CA ILE A 26 -6.49 -22.24 1.51
C ILE A 26 -5.47 -21.86 2.57
N SER A 27 -4.29 -21.45 2.12
CA SER A 27 -3.20 -21.04 2.99
C SER A 27 -3.66 -19.87 3.87
N THR A 28 -3.03 -19.67 5.03
CA THR A 28 -3.40 -18.57 5.93
C THR A 28 -3.28 -17.21 5.22
N GLU A 29 -2.29 -17.11 4.35
CA GLU A 29 -1.96 -15.96 3.52
C GLU A 29 -3.05 -15.71 2.46
N GLU A 30 -3.52 -16.75 1.76
CA GLU A 30 -4.63 -16.63 0.81
C GLU A 30 -5.94 -16.25 1.51
N LYS A 31 -6.20 -16.78 2.71
CA LYS A 31 -7.37 -16.36 3.51
C LYS A 31 -7.31 -14.88 3.89
N ALA A 32 -6.12 -14.35 4.19
CA ALA A 32 -5.95 -12.93 4.49
C ALA A 32 -6.31 -12.05 3.28
N VAL A 33 -5.88 -12.44 2.07
CA VAL A 33 -6.27 -11.73 0.84
C VAL A 33 -7.77 -11.82 0.56
N TYR A 34 -8.40 -12.97 0.80
CA TYR A 34 -9.87 -13.07 0.72
C TYR A 34 -10.56 -12.19 1.76
N GLY A 35 -9.98 -12.06 2.96
CA GLY A 35 -10.42 -11.12 3.99
C GLY A 35 -10.35 -9.68 3.52
N ASP A 36 -9.22 -9.29 2.93
CA ASP A 36 -8.98 -7.93 2.39
C ASP A 36 -9.93 -7.59 1.23
N ILE A 37 -10.15 -8.53 0.30
CA ILE A 37 -11.13 -8.38 -0.79
C ILE A 37 -12.55 -8.32 -0.23
N GLY A 38 -12.89 -9.17 0.73
CA GLY A 38 -14.17 -9.13 1.42
C GLY A 38 -14.39 -7.79 2.11
N ALA A 39 -13.36 -7.23 2.74
CA ALA A 39 -13.44 -5.94 3.39
C ALA A 39 -13.66 -4.78 2.40
N LEU A 40 -13.11 -4.84 1.17
CA LEU A 40 -13.48 -3.88 0.13
C LEU A 40 -14.93 -4.01 -0.34
N LEU A 41 -15.42 -5.25 -0.48
CA LEU A 41 -16.76 -5.52 -1.01
C LEU A 41 -17.87 -5.25 0.01
N PHE A 42 -17.60 -5.49 1.29
CA PHE A 42 -18.58 -5.42 2.38
C PHE A 42 -18.35 -4.25 3.35
N GLY A 43 -17.27 -3.49 3.14
CA GLY A 43 -16.87 -2.35 3.96
C GLY A 43 -15.81 -2.73 5.02
N GLN A 44 -14.66 -2.05 4.98
CA GLN A 44 -13.64 -2.17 6.01
C GLN A 44 -14.13 -1.55 7.32
N SER A 45 -13.62 -2.06 8.45
CA SER A 45 -13.83 -1.42 9.75
C SER A 45 -13.42 0.06 9.64
N LYS A 46 -14.28 0.95 10.17
CA LYS A 46 -13.97 2.38 10.25
C LYS A 46 -12.93 2.70 11.31
N ASP A 47 -12.60 1.73 12.16
CA ASP A 47 -11.69 1.92 13.29
C ASP A 47 -10.24 1.88 12.82
N THR A 48 -9.46 2.85 13.29
CA THR A 48 -8.02 2.89 13.03
C THR A 48 -7.32 1.80 13.83
N GLN A 49 -6.60 0.90 13.15
CA GLN A 49 -5.74 -0.10 13.80
C GLN A 49 -4.27 0.31 13.70
N VAL A 50 -3.53 0.13 14.78
CA VAL A 50 -2.09 0.43 14.84
C VAL A 50 -1.35 -0.78 15.39
N THR A 51 -0.46 -1.35 14.57
CA THR A 51 0.28 -2.58 14.90
C THR A 51 1.78 -2.29 14.81
N SER A 52 2.48 -2.38 15.94
CA SER A 52 3.94 -2.24 15.99
C SER A 52 4.63 -3.55 15.64
N THR A 53 5.72 -3.47 14.88
CA THR A 53 6.62 -4.57 14.54
C THR A 53 8.06 -4.21 14.90
N PRO A 54 9.02 -5.15 14.86
CA PRO A 54 10.42 -4.82 15.08
C PRO A 54 10.97 -3.75 14.11
N ASP A 55 10.47 -3.76 12.87
CA ASP A 55 10.99 -2.92 11.79
C ASP A 55 10.17 -1.65 11.56
N GLY A 56 9.04 -1.46 12.27
CA GLY A 56 8.16 -0.33 12.00
C GLY A 56 6.77 -0.38 12.64
N VAL A 57 5.84 0.36 12.04
CA VAL A 57 4.45 0.47 12.51
C VAL A 57 3.49 0.42 11.33
N TYR A 58 2.56 -0.53 11.35
CA TYR A 58 1.40 -0.55 10.47
C TYR A 58 0.28 0.32 11.02
N ILE A 59 -0.38 1.05 10.13
CA ILE A 59 -1.60 1.79 10.41
C ILE A 59 -2.62 1.46 9.32
N GLU A 60 -3.77 0.94 9.75
CA GLU A 60 -4.92 0.69 8.88
C GLU A 60 -5.96 1.76 9.16
N SER A 61 -6.20 2.66 8.19
CA SER A 61 -7.08 3.82 8.42
C SER A 61 -7.58 4.46 7.13
N LEU A 62 -8.57 5.35 7.24
CA LEU A 62 -9.00 6.25 6.18
C LEU A 62 -8.13 7.52 6.20
N PHE A 63 -7.03 7.53 5.43
CA PHE A 63 -6.07 8.63 5.46
C PHE A 63 -6.69 9.98 5.00
N CYS A 64 -6.15 11.10 5.50
CA CYS A 64 -6.58 12.48 5.20
C CYS A 64 -8.05 12.84 5.50
N ARG A 65 -8.81 11.96 6.15
CA ARG A 65 -10.17 12.28 6.62
C ARG A 65 -10.11 12.99 7.96
N LYS A 66 -10.99 13.98 8.16
CA LYS A 66 -11.11 14.73 9.43
C LYS A 66 -11.46 13.82 10.63
N GLN A 67 -12.12 12.70 10.38
CA GLN A 67 -12.50 11.73 11.42
C GLN A 67 -11.34 10.82 11.84
N THR A 68 -10.26 10.76 11.06
CA THR A 68 -9.10 9.92 11.36
C THR A 68 -8.10 10.71 12.19
N PRO A 69 -7.62 10.16 13.32
CA PRO A 69 -6.56 10.82 14.08
C PRO A 69 -5.33 11.09 13.20
N PRO A 70 -4.66 12.24 13.31
CA PRO A 70 -3.48 12.53 12.52
C PRO A 70 -2.35 11.54 12.86
N PHE A 71 -1.47 11.26 11.89
CA PHE A 71 -0.33 10.38 12.11
C PHE A 71 0.60 10.87 13.22
N THR A 72 0.74 12.17 13.41
CA THR A 72 1.48 12.73 14.55
C THR A 72 0.99 12.20 15.89
N THR A 73 -0.32 11.96 16.04
CA THR A 73 -0.91 11.32 17.22
C THR A 73 -0.71 9.80 17.21
N LEU A 74 -0.98 9.14 16.08
CA LEU A 74 -0.94 7.67 15.97
C LEU A 74 0.48 7.10 16.15
N LEU A 75 1.50 7.81 15.66
CA LEU A 75 2.90 7.39 15.66
C LEU A 75 3.73 8.00 16.80
N LYS A 76 3.12 8.81 17.68
CA LYS A 76 3.83 9.51 18.75
C LYS A 76 4.67 8.54 19.59
N GLY A 77 5.99 8.71 19.55
CA GLY A 77 6.94 7.88 20.31
C GLY A 77 7.03 6.43 19.85
N ARG A 78 6.46 6.08 18.68
CA ARG A 78 6.50 4.72 18.11
C ARG A 78 7.60 4.54 17.06
N LEU A 79 8.15 5.64 16.53
CA LEU A 79 9.26 5.62 15.59
C LEU A 79 10.54 6.06 16.29
N ALA A 80 11.51 5.16 16.40
CA ALA A 80 12.83 5.46 16.98
C ALA A 80 13.73 6.21 15.99
N ILE A 81 13.30 7.40 15.55
CA ILE A 81 13.94 8.20 14.49
C ILE A 81 14.24 9.64 14.93
N LYS A 82 15.12 10.33 14.20
CA LYS A 82 15.43 11.75 14.42
C LYS A 82 14.25 12.63 14.02
N GLN A 83 13.87 13.58 14.87
CA GLN A 83 12.80 14.54 14.59
C GLN A 83 11.53 13.86 14.03
N ASP A 84 11.05 12.82 14.71
CA ASP A 84 9.89 12.02 14.30
C ASP A 84 8.69 12.89 13.88
N GLN A 85 8.32 13.87 14.69
CA GLN A 85 7.21 14.77 14.42
C GLN A 85 7.41 15.62 13.16
N ALA A 86 8.66 15.97 12.82
CA ALA A 86 8.96 16.73 11.62
C ALA A 86 8.73 15.89 10.35
N LEU A 87 9.20 14.63 10.34
CA LEU A 87 8.94 13.71 9.22
C LEU A 87 7.45 13.42 9.07
N ILE A 88 6.77 13.10 10.17
CA ILE A 88 5.35 12.72 10.14
C ILE A 88 4.50 13.89 9.64
N SER A 89 4.77 15.12 10.13
CA SER A 89 4.07 16.32 9.67
C SER A 89 4.36 16.62 8.20
N LEU A 90 5.62 16.47 7.77
CA LEU A 90 6.01 16.66 6.37
C LEU A 90 5.24 15.72 5.45
N PHE A 91 5.20 14.42 5.77
CA PHE A 91 4.46 13.42 5.02
C PHE A 91 2.97 13.78 4.94
N GLN A 92 2.34 14.10 6.08
CA GLN A 92 0.93 14.49 6.08
C GLN A 92 0.67 15.74 5.24
N ASN A 93 1.54 16.75 5.31
CA ASN A 93 1.37 17.99 4.55
C ASN A 93 1.55 17.78 3.03
N MET A 94 2.51 16.94 2.63
CA MET A 94 2.74 16.60 1.23
C MET A 94 1.54 15.86 0.63
N PHE A 95 0.96 14.93 1.38
CA PHE A 95 0.06 13.92 0.84
C PHE A 95 -1.42 14.08 1.24
N CYS A 96 -1.74 14.95 2.19
CA CYS A 96 -3.13 15.32 2.51
C CYS A 96 -3.59 16.64 1.91
N ALA A 97 -2.80 17.23 1.00
CA ALA A 97 -3.25 18.37 0.22
C ALA A 97 -4.47 17.98 -0.65
N PRO A 98 -5.35 18.93 -1.00
CA PRO A 98 -6.46 18.64 -1.90
C PRO A 98 -5.91 18.18 -3.25
N ALA A 99 -6.10 16.91 -3.58
CA ALA A 99 -5.82 16.42 -4.92
C ALA A 99 -6.81 17.07 -5.91
N ASP A 100 -6.36 17.28 -7.15
CA ASP A 100 -7.21 17.76 -8.22
C ASP A 100 -8.27 16.72 -8.63
N ALA A 101 -9.01 16.99 -9.72
CA ALA A 101 -10.05 16.10 -10.21
C ALA A 101 -9.54 14.68 -10.53
N ASP A 102 -8.24 14.55 -10.86
CA ASP A 102 -7.60 13.30 -11.31
C ASP A 102 -6.83 12.59 -10.19
N SER A 103 -7.04 13.02 -8.92
CA SER A 103 -6.31 12.52 -7.76
C SER A 103 -4.79 12.75 -7.82
N GLN A 104 -4.34 13.72 -8.62
CA GLN A 104 -2.93 14.10 -8.65
C GLN A 104 -2.66 15.20 -7.61
N VAL A 105 -1.52 15.08 -6.94
CA VAL A 105 -1.01 16.11 -6.04
C VAL A 105 0.35 16.56 -6.52
N SER A 106 0.45 17.85 -6.86
CA SER A 106 1.73 18.50 -7.11
C SER A 106 2.47 18.72 -5.78
N LEU A 107 3.73 18.29 -5.73
CA LEU A 107 4.61 18.50 -4.58
C LEU A 107 5.54 19.70 -4.75
N SER A 108 5.30 20.54 -5.75
CA SER A 108 6.13 21.71 -6.09
C SER A 108 6.39 22.65 -4.90
N ALA A 109 5.37 22.87 -4.06
CA ALA A 109 5.46 23.67 -2.83
C ALA A 109 6.45 23.11 -1.80
N PHE A 110 6.78 21.82 -1.90
CA PHE A 110 7.72 21.11 -1.03
C PHE A 110 9.06 20.81 -1.70
N SER A 111 9.37 21.48 -2.83
CA SER A 111 10.60 21.20 -3.60
C SER A 111 11.89 21.29 -2.79
N ASN A 112 11.96 22.10 -1.73
CA ASN A 112 13.13 22.18 -0.84
C ASN A 112 13.29 20.93 0.06
N GLN A 113 12.22 20.18 0.27
CA GLN A 113 12.16 18.93 1.04
C GLN A 113 12.20 17.69 0.13
N ILE A 114 12.51 17.86 -1.16
CA ILE A 114 12.63 16.79 -2.15
C ILE A 114 14.07 16.79 -2.67
N GLN A 115 14.63 15.61 -2.91
CA GLN A 115 15.90 15.47 -3.61
C GLN A 115 15.75 15.91 -5.06
N ASP A 116 16.69 16.69 -5.57
CA ASP A 116 16.69 17.15 -6.95
C ASP A 116 17.87 16.53 -7.72
N SER A 117 17.65 15.68 -8.74
CA SER A 117 16.38 15.11 -9.21
C SER A 117 15.87 13.95 -8.33
N LEU A 118 14.55 13.75 -8.32
CA LEU A 118 13.89 12.69 -7.57
C LEU A 118 13.73 11.43 -8.45
N PRO A 119 14.37 10.30 -8.12
CA PRO A 119 14.17 9.05 -8.83
C PRO A 119 12.77 8.48 -8.56
N PHE A 120 12.17 7.96 -9.63
CA PHE A 120 10.96 7.17 -9.61
C PHE A 120 11.24 5.77 -10.15
N SER A 121 10.85 4.72 -9.44
CA SER A 121 11.18 3.34 -9.82
C SER A 121 10.01 2.38 -9.72
N LEU A 122 10.08 1.31 -10.50
CA LEU A 122 9.16 0.18 -10.44
C LEU A 122 9.84 -0.97 -9.71
N ALA A 123 9.26 -1.41 -8.60
CA ALA A 123 9.64 -2.64 -7.92
C ALA A 123 8.65 -3.75 -8.27
N SER A 124 9.14 -4.94 -8.53
CA SER A 124 8.28 -6.10 -8.81
C SER A 124 8.43 -7.14 -7.70
N TYR A 125 7.34 -7.79 -7.32
CA TYR A 125 7.39 -8.90 -6.37
C TYR A 125 6.42 -10.01 -6.77
N MET A 126 6.68 -11.22 -6.29
CA MET A 126 5.85 -12.41 -6.54
C MET A 126 5.30 -12.99 -5.24
N GLY A 127 4.21 -13.73 -5.36
CA GLY A 127 3.63 -14.51 -4.25
C GLY A 127 2.71 -13.69 -3.34
N MET A 128 2.70 -14.03 -2.06
CA MET A 128 1.78 -13.51 -1.04
C MET A 128 2.53 -12.70 0.02
N GLN A 129 3.27 -11.69 -0.43
CA GLN A 129 4.11 -10.90 0.46
C GLN A 129 3.31 -9.83 1.20
N GLU A 130 3.71 -9.58 2.44
CA GLU A 130 3.19 -8.49 3.25
C GLU A 130 3.80 -7.15 2.80
N LEU A 131 3.05 -6.06 2.94
CA LEU A 131 3.48 -4.70 2.62
C LEU A 131 4.80 -4.34 3.33
N GLY A 132 5.88 -4.18 2.56
CA GLY A 132 7.20 -3.84 3.08
C GLY A 132 8.18 -4.99 3.25
N HIS A 133 7.79 -6.20 2.86
CA HIS A 133 8.62 -7.41 2.99
C HIS A 133 9.19 -7.93 1.67
N TRP A 134 9.09 -7.18 0.57
CA TRP A 134 9.78 -7.49 -0.69
C TRP A 134 11.02 -6.62 -0.91
N SER A 135 11.97 -7.13 -1.69
CA SER A 135 13.19 -6.40 -2.04
C SER A 135 12.92 -5.26 -3.03
N LEU A 136 13.68 -4.18 -2.88
CA LEU A 136 13.71 -3.05 -3.81
C LEU A 136 15.02 -2.98 -4.60
N GLU A 137 15.93 -3.95 -4.43
CA GLU A 137 17.27 -3.95 -5.03
C GLU A 137 17.21 -4.05 -6.55
N ASP A 138 16.28 -4.85 -7.08
CA ASP A 138 16.09 -5.07 -8.52
C ASP A 138 15.10 -4.08 -9.15
N ALA A 139 14.77 -2.99 -8.45
CA ALA A 139 13.83 -2.01 -8.96
C ALA A 139 14.36 -1.30 -10.21
N THR A 140 13.51 -1.15 -11.22
CA THR A 140 13.86 -0.44 -12.45
C THR A 140 13.57 1.06 -12.28
N VAL A 141 14.59 1.91 -12.46
CA VAL A 141 14.38 3.36 -12.49
C VAL A 141 13.63 3.74 -13.77
N LEU A 142 12.43 4.30 -13.62
CA LEU A 142 11.57 4.70 -14.72
C LEU A 142 11.88 6.14 -15.16
N SER A 143 12.14 7.02 -14.21
CA SER A 143 12.44 8.43 -14.48
C SER A 143 13.19 9.10 -13.34
N ASN A 144 13.75 10.27 -13.63
CA ASN A 144 14.28 11.20 -12.64
C ASN A 144 13.60 12.55 -12.86
N THR A 145 12.81 13.00 -11.89
CA THR A 145 11.95 14.19 -12.03
C THR A 145 12.55 15.36 -11.24
N PRO A 146 12.70 16.55 -11.83
CA PRO A 146 13.11 17.73 -11.08
C PRO A 146 12.16 17.99 -9.90
N ALA A 147 12.68 18.39 -8.74
CA ALA A 147 11.90 18.52 -7.51
C ALA A 147 10.66 19.44 -7.64
N LYS A 148 10.73 20.46 -8.50
CA LYS A 148 9.63 21.40 -8.78
C LYS A 148 8.52 20.83 -9.67
N GLN A 149 8.75 19.68 -10.30
CA GLN A 149 7.86 19.04 -11.27
C GLN A 149 7.29 17.72 -10.75
N VAL A 150 7.54 17.37 -9.48
CA VAL A 150 7.07 16.12 -8.91
C VAL A 150 5.56 16.18 -8.69
N GLU A 151 4.87 15.22 -9.29
CA GLU A 151 3.44 14.95 -9.13
C GLU A 151 3.27 13.49 -8.71
N VAL A 152 2.38 13.25 -7.76
CA VAL A 152 2.11 11.91 -7.23
C VAL A 152 0.62 11.63 -7.38
N ASN A 153 0.30 10.45 -7.92
CA ASN A 153 -1.06 9.95 -7.93
C ASN A 153 -1.44 9.47 -6.52
N MET A 154 -2.48 10.08 -5.96
CA MET A 154 -2.98 9.82 -4.62
C MET A 154 -4.14 8.83 -4.59
N PHE A 155 -4.36 8.07 -5.65
CA PHE A 155 -5.28 6.94 -5.62
C PHE A 155 -4.88 6.00 -4.47
N GLY A 156 -5.73 5.89 -3.44
CA GLY A 156 -5.42 5.20 -2.17
C GLY A 156 -5.32 6.13 -0.94
N LEU A 157 -4.78 7.33 -1.15
CA LEU A 157 -4.50 8.33 -0.10
C LEU A 157 -5.45 9.54 -0.18
N ASN A 158 -6.29 9.59 -1.22
CA ASN A 158 -7.18 10.71 -1.48
C ASN A 158 -8.25 10.82 -0.37
N PRO A 159 -8.46 12.03 0.21
CA PRO A 159 -9.50 12.27 1.22
C PRO A 159 -10.93 12.03 0.72
N ARG A 160 -11.16 11.71 -0.55
CA ARG A 160 -12.46 11.30 -1.11
C ARG A 160 -12.65 9.79 -1.13
N GLN A 161 -11.61 8.99 -0.92
CA GLN A 161 -11.75 7.54 -0.87
C GLN A 161 -12.59 7.06 0.31
N VAL A 162 -13.25 5.93 0.08
CA VAL A 162 -14.22 5.29 1.00
C VAL A 162 -13.70 3.99 1.61
N SER A 163 -12.63 3.40 1.07
CA SER A 163 -11.94 2.23 1.62
C SER A 163 -10.76 2.64 2.49
N SER A 164 -10.50 1.91 3.58
CA SER A 164 -9.28 2.07 4.34
C SER A 164 -8.07 1.57 3.54
N SER A 165 -6.91 2.08 3.93
CA SER A 165 -5.64 1.70 3.36
C SER A 165 -4.66 1.37 4.46
N VAL A 166 -3.58 0.68 4.09
CA VAL A 166 -2.52 0.25 4.99
C VAL A 166 -1.29 1.08 4.72
N VAL A 167 -0.79 1.72 5.78
CA VAL A 167 0.47 2.46 5.76
C VAL A 167 1.46 1.77 6.69
N PHE A 168 2.60 1.36 6.17
CA PHE A 168 3.67 0.79 6.97
C PHE A 168 4.85 1.75 7.05
N TRP A 169 5.14 2.22 8.26
CA TRP A 169 6.27 3.09 8.56
C TRP A 169 7.48 2.24 8.93
N GLN A 170 8.28 1.89 7.93
CA GLN A 170 9.51 1.11 8.12
C GLN A 170 10.66 2.01 8.56
N VAL A 171 11.28 1.70 9.70
CA VAL A 171 12.48 2.36 10.20
C VAL A 171 13.69 1.57 9.72
N VAL A 172 14.32 2.02 8.63
CA VAL A 172 15.55 1.40 8.10
C VAL A 172 16.74 1.77 8.97
N SER A 173 16.77 3.01 9.46
CA SER A 173 17.69 3.49 10.49
C SER A 173 17.11 4.76 11.14
N PRO A 174 17.72 5.28 12.23
CA PRO A 174 17.24 6.52 12.85
C PRO A 174 17.19 7.76 11.93
N THR A 175 17.85 7.69 10.77
CA THR A 175 17.93 8.76 9.76
C THR A 175 17.40 8.33 8.40
N HIS A 176 16.73 7.17 8.29
CA HIS A 176 16.23 6.63 7.04
C HIS A 176 14.93 5.86 7.29
N VAL A 177 13.85 6.37 6.69
CA VAL A 177 12.51 5.80 6.82
C VAL A 177 11.96 5.50 5.44
N ARG A 178 11.28 4.36 5.29
CA ARG A 178 10.44 4.06 4.14
C ARG A 178 8.99 4.00 4.58
N VAL A 179 8.14 4.76 3.92
CA VAL A 179 6.70 4.69 4.13
C VAL A 179 6.11 3.91 2.97
N TRP A 180 5.57 2.74 3.28
CA TRP A 180 4.90 1.90 2.31
C TRP A 180 3.40 2.16 2.40
N PHE A 181 2.77 2.27 1.25
CA PHE A 181 1.37 2.59 1.15
C PHE A 181 0.70 1.60 0.21
N GLY A 182 -0.33 0.89 0.67
CA GLY A 182 -1.07 -0.05 -0.16
C GLY A 182 -2.54 -0.11 0.23
N MET A 183 -3.38 -0.60 -0.68
CA MET A 183 -4.78 -0.88 -0.37
C MET A 183 -4.93 -2.04 0.63
N PHE A 184 -3.98 -2.97 0.63
CA PHE A 184 -4.00 -4.17 1.46
C PHE A 184 -2.69 -4.36 2.19
N LYS A 185 -2.77 -5.11 3.28
CA LYS A 185 -1.58 -5.54 4.00
C LYS A 185 -0.92 -6.72 3.28
N MET A 186 -1.72 -7.66 2.78
CA MET A 186 -1.25 -8.88 2.12
C MET A 186 -1.41 -8.79 0.61
N ALA A 187 -0.35 -9.15 -0.10
CA ALA A 187 -0.26 -9.13 -1.56
C ALA A 187 -0.82 -7.84 -2.20
N PRO A 188 -0.41 -6.64 -1.71
CA PRO A 188 -0.89 -5.38 -2.28
C PRO A 188 -0.47 -5.23 -3.74
N SER A 189 -1.43 -5.04 -4.63
CA SER A 189 -1.13 -4.52 -5.97
C SER A 189 -0.86 -3.02 -5.85
N ASP A 190 0.08 -2.51 -6.65
CA ASP A 190 0.25 -1.06 -6.87
C ASP A 190 0.58 -0.25 -5.60
N ALA A 191 1.30 -0.84 -4.65
CA ALA A 191 1.78 -0.11 -3.49
C ALA A 191 2.73 1.04 -3.91
N ILE A 192 2.59 2.18 -3.25
CA ILE A 192 3.48 3.33 -3.41
C ILE A 192 4.44 3.35 -2.22
N ILE A 193 5.71 3.65 -2.49
CA ILE A 193 6.75 3.65 -1.46
C ILE A 193 7.42 5.02 -1.49
N TYR A 194 7.55 5.63 -0.31
CA TYR A 194 8.17 6.93 -0.13
C TYR A 194 9.41 6.78 0.76
N GLU A 195 10.60 7.07 0.25
CA GLU A 195 11.82 7.02 1.04
C GLU A 195 12.26 8.41 1.48
N PHE A 196 12.47 8.53 2.78
CA PHE A 196 12.94 9.74 3.42
C PHE A 196 14.30 9.51 4.07
N LYS A 197 15.21 10.45 3.86
CA LYS A 197 16.52 10.49 4.52
C LYS A 197 16.69 11.80 5.28
N PHE A 198 17.26 11.70 6.47
CA PHE A 198 17.56 12.85 7.32
C PHE A 198 19.01 13.30 7.07
N LYS A 199 19.16 14.51 6.55
CA LYS A 199 20.46 15.12 6.25
C LYS A 199 20.41 16.62 6.55
N ASP A 200 21.51 17.16 7.07
CA ASP A 200 21.64 18.61 7.35
C ASP A 200 20.50 19.15 8.22
N GLN A 201 20.08 18.38 9.22
CA GLN A 201 18.95 18.67 10.14
C GLN A 201 17.55 18.70 9.50
N HIS A 202 17.38 18.18 8.29
CA HIS A 202 16.10 18.15 7.58
C HIS A 202 15.81 16.77 7.00
N TRP A 203 14.53 16.37 7.01
CA TRP A 203 14.05 15.22 6.26
C TRP A 203 13.82 15.61 4.80
N LYS A 204 14.28 14.76 3.88
CA LYS A 204 14.03 14.90 2.44
C LYS A 204 13.44 13.62 1.86
N LEU A 205 12.46 13.77 0.99
CA LEU A 205 12.00 12.70 0.09
C LEU A 205 13.11 12.45 -0.94
N THR A 206 13.70 11.27 -0.91
CA THR A 206 14.85 10.93 -1.77
C THR A 206 14.52 9.97 -2.89
N HIS A 207 13.38 9.27 -2.82
CA HIS A 207 12.99 8.29 -3.83
C HIS A 207 11.50 7.97 -3.70
N LEU A 208 10.85 7.75 -4.85
CA LEU A 208 9.50 7.20 -4.97
C LEU A 208 9.52 5.87 -5.71
N TRP A 209 8.75 4.89 -5.25
CA TRP A 209 8.50 3.67 -6.02
C TRP A 209 7.01 3.45 -6.21
N MET A 210 6.69 2.80 -7.32
CA MET A 210 5.49 1.99 -7.45
C MET A 210 5.90 0.52 -7.39
N SER A 211 5.04 -0.33 -6.83
CA SER A 211 5.23 -1.78 -6.88
C SER A 211 4.24 -2.43 -7.84
N THR A 212 4.64 -3.49 -8.53
CA THR A 212 3.71 -4.37 -9.23
C THR A 212 3.87 -5.80 -8.75
N ARG A 213 2.76 -6.53 -8.69
CA ARG A 213 2.74 -7.95 -8.35
C ARG A 213 2.75 -8.77 -9.64
N LEU A 214 3.71 -9.69 -9.77
CA LEU A 214 3.87 -10.62 -10.90
C LEU A 214 3.15 -11.95 -10.67
#